data_AF-A0A955SJC4-F1
#
_entry.id   AF-A0A955SJC4-F1
#
_cell.length_a   1.000
_cell.length_b   1.000
_cell.length_c   1.000
_cell.angle_alpha   90.00
_cell.angle_beta   90.00
_cell.angle_gamma   90.00
#
_symmetry.space_group_name_H-M   'P 1'
#
loop_
_entity.id
_entity.type
_entity.pdbx_description
1 polymer ?
#
loop_
_entity_poly.entity_id
_entity_poly.type
_entity_poly.pdbx_seq_one_letter_code
_entity_poly.pdbx_strand_id
1 'polypeptide(L)'
;MKFPVNFRSLLLPFLTALIMIAGCSSTPKPTEHADTTSKPQVSSTDEQIFVGDSVEMSYDPNVIMKRAESFFDKESYAESIVEYKHFLDLHRNHILAPYAQYKIGV
;
A
#
# COMPACT_ATOMS: atom_id res chain seq x y z
N MET A 1 35.89 -47.59 2.90
CA MET A 1 34.48 -47.46 2.45
C MET A 1 34.25 -45.99 2.08
N LYS A 2 33.92 -45.69 0.81
CA LYS A 2 33.63 -44.33 0.32
C LYS A 2 32.10 -44.17 0.31
N PHE A 3 31.56 -43.23 1.09
CA PHE A 3 30.15 -42.85 1.00
C PHE A 3 30.00 -41.81 -0.13
N PRO A 4 29.19 -42.05 -1.17
CA PRO A 4 28.90 -41.02 -2.16
C PRO A 4 27.84 -40.09 -1.56
N VAL A 5 28.26 -38.97 -0.97
CA VAL A 5 27.35 -37.94 -0.50
C VAL A 5 26.91 -37.12 -1.71
N ASN A 6 25.68 -37.36 -2.17
CA ASN A 6 25.09 -36.58 -3.25
C ASN A 6 24.86 -35.13 -2.78
N PHE A 7 25.73 -34.22 -3.21
CA PHE A 7 25.73 -32.79 -2.86
C PHE A 7 24.38 -32.08 -3.13
N ARG A 8 23.58 -32.60 -4.07
CA ARG A 8 22.23 -32.10 -4.38
C ARG A 8 21.17 -32.44 -3.33
N SER A 9 21.39 -33.43 -2.47
CA SER A 9 20.38 -33.88 -1.50
C SER A 9 20.49 -33.21 -0.13
N LEU A 10 21.51 -32.37 0.09
CA LEU A 10 21.75 -31.67 1.36
C LEU A 10 21.30 -30.20 1.35
N LEU A 11 20.87 -29.67 0.20
CA LEU A 11 20.39 -28.28 0.06
C LEU A 11 18.89 -28.13 0.35
N LEU A 12 18.13 -29.22 0.34
CA LEU A 12 16.68 -29.19 0.53
C LEU A 12 16.20 -29.02 1.99
N PRO A 13 16.89 -29.52 3.05
CA PRO A 13 16.42 -29.29 4.42
C PRO A 13 16.83 -27.92 5.00
N PHE A 14 17.71 -27.16 4.33
CA PHE A 14 18.15 -25.85 4.81
C PHE A 14 17.16 -24.72 4.45
N LEU A 15 16.40 -24.88 3.36
CA LEU A 15 15.44 -23.87 2.90
C LEU A 15 14.08 -23.97 3.61
N THR A 16 13.70 -25.15 4.12
CA THR A 16 12.43 -25.37 4.82
C THR A 16 12.45 -24.96 6.29
N ALA A 17 13.63 -24.76 6.90
CA ALA A 17 13.75 -24.36 8.30
C ALA A 17 13.51 -22.85 8.54
N LEU A 18 13.52 -22.02 7.50
CA LEU A 18 13.41 -20.56 7.64
C LEU A 18 11.97 -20.02 7.66
N ILE A 19 10.97 -20.86 7.37
CA ILE A 19 9.58 -20.43 7.16
C ILE A 19 8.76 -20.36 8.48
N MET A 20 9.29 -20.87 9.60
CA MET A 20 8.53 -21.04 10.85
C MET A 20 8.66 -19.90 11.88
N ILE A 21 9.17 -18.71 11.52
CA ILE A 21 9.35 -17.59 12.47
C ILE A 21 8.59 -16.30 12.08
N ALA A 22 7.59 -16.39 11.20
CA ALA A 22 6.66 -15.28 10.98
C ALA A 22 5.51 -15.29 12.00
N GLY A 23 5.82 -14.92 13.25
CA GLY A 23 4.81 -14.63 14.27
C GLY A 23 4.35 -13.18 14.17
N CYS A 24 3.18 -12.93 13.58
CA CYS A 24 2.45 -11.67 13.76
C CYS A 24 1.30 -11.90 14.75
N SER A 25 1.53 -11.55 16.02
CA SER A 25 0.48 -11.43 17.03
C SER A 25 0.25 -9.95 17.31
N SER A 26 -0.92 -9.43 16.93
CA SER A 26 -1.39 -8.10 17.34
C SER A 26 -2.90 -8.16 17.53
N THR A 27 -3.34 -8.15 18.79
CA THR A 27 -4.71 -7.87 19.22
C THR A 27 -4.67 -6.92 20.43
N PRO A 28 -5.75 -6.18 20.72
CA PRO A 28 -5.75 -4.71 20.74
C PRO A 28 -5.59 -4.08 22.13
N LYS A 29 -5.20 -2.80 22.19
CA LYS A 29 -5.35 -1.95 23.39
C LYS A 29 -6.51 -0.97 23.20
N PRO A 30 -7.52 -0.98 24.09
CA PRO A 30 -8.40 0.16 24.32
C PRO A 30 -7.73 1.12 25.31
N THR A 31 -7.54 2.36 24.87
CA THR A 31 -7.29 3.55 25.70
C THR A 31 -7.84 4.69 24.84
N GLU A 32 -9.07 5.15 25.06
CA GLU A 32 -9.39 6.13 26.11
C GLU A 32 -8.22 7.09 26.35
N HIS A 33 -8.05 8.04 25.44
CA HIS A 33 -7.44 9.32 25.77
C HIS A 33 -8.52 10.39 25.65
N ALA A 34 -9.34 10.43 26.69
CA ALA A 34 -9.82 11.70 27.18
C ALA A 34 -8.63 12.48 27.77
N ASP A 35 -8.77 13.79 27.68
CA ASP A 35 -8.11 14.83 28.46
C ASP A 35 -6.71 15.29 28.01
N THR A 36 -6.60 16.48 27.41
CA THR A 36 -6.87 17.84 27.92
C THR A 36 -5.53 18.49 28.28
N THR A 37 -5.20 19.54 27.53
CA THR A 37 -4.36 20.67 27.94
C THR A 37 -2.86 20.41 28.12
N SER A 38 -2.11 20.70 27.06
CA SER A 38 -0.95 21.60 27.18
C SER A 38 -0.40 22.00 25.80
N LYS A 39 -0.77 23.20 25.32
CA LYS A 39 0.20 24.11 24.71
C LYS A 39 -0.35 25.55 24.71
N PRO A 40 0.50 26.55 24.99
CA PRO A 40 0.08 27.86 25.46
C PRO A 40 -0.49 28.71 24.31
N GLN A 41 -1.54 29.46 24.62
CA GLN A 41 -2.00 30.59 23.81
C GLN A 41 -0.87 31.62 23.69
N VAL A 42 -0.42 31.92 22.47
CA VAL A 42 0.12 33.24 22.13
C VAL A 42 -0.30 33.63 20.70
N SER A 43 -1.20 34.60 20.65
CA SER A 43 -1.22 35.77 19.75
C SER A 43 -1.42 35.64 18.23
N SER A 44 -2.43 36.42 17.81
CA SER A 44 -2.73 37.05 16.51
C SER A 44 -3.26 36.19 15.36
N THR A 45 -4.59 36.14 15.32
CA THR A 45 -5.49 36.44 14.20
C THR A 45 -4.98 36.26 12.75
N ASP A 46 -5.74 35.42 12.03
CA ASP A 46 -6.00 35.41 10.59
C ASP A 46 -5.09 34.61 9.66
N GLU A 47 -4.58 33.48 10.14
CA GLU A 47 -4.37 32.33 9.26
C GLU A 47 -5.53 31.39 9.57
N GLN A 48 -6.66 31.61 8.89
CA GLN A 48 -7.77 30.67 8.87
C GLN A 48 -7.20 29.37 8.30
N ILE A 49 -6.71 28.48 9.17
CA ILE A 49 -6.10 27.23 8.76
C ILE A 49 -7.24 26.40 8.17
N PHE A 50 -7.40 26.51 6.84
CA PHE A 50 -7.95 25.45 6.02
C PHE A 50 -6.97 24.28 6.14
N VAL A 51 -6.95 23.65 7.33
CA VAL A 51 -6.74 22.21 7.40
C VAL A 51 -8.00 21.70 6.74
N GLY A 52 -8.03 21.78 5.40
CA GLY A 52 -8.98 21.04 4.63
C GLY A 52 -8.86 19.65 5.18
N ASP A 53 -9.96 19.13 5.71
CA ASP A 53 -10.09 17.70 5.88
C ASP A 53 -9.63 17.14 4.54
N SER A 54 -8.38 16.67 4.50
CA SER A 54 -7.87 15.90 3.38
C SER A 54 -8.57 14.58 3.55
N VAL A 55 -9.88 14.58 3.29
CA VAL A 55 -10.63 13.41 2.91
C VAL A 55 -9.89 13.00 1.66
N GLU A 56 -8.86 12.18 1.87
CA GLU A 56 -8.32 11.30 0.87
C GLU A 56 -9.55 10.68 0.24
N MET A 57 -9.91 11.19 -0.93
CA MET A 57 -11.12 10.79 -1.62
C MET A 57 -10.87 9.34 -1.98
N SER A 58 -11.30 8.44 -1.10
CA SER A 58 -11.12 7.01 -1.24
C SER A 58 -12.10 6.56 -2.32
N TYR A 59 -11.75 6.86 -3.56
CA TYR A 59 -12.51 6.44 -4.73
C TYR A 59 -12.57 4.92 -4.76
N ASP A 60 -13.72 4.37 -5.13
CA ASP A 60 -13.86 2.93 -5.33
C ASP A 60 -12.81 2.44 -6.35
N PRO A 61 -12.05 1.38 -6.04
CA PRO A 61 -10.97 0.90 -6.89
C PRO A 61 -11.44 0.58 -8.31
N ASN A 62 -12.67 0.08 -8.47
CA ASN A 62 -13.20 -0.24 -9.80
C ASN A 62 -13.56 1.01 -10.59
N VAL A 63 -13.93 2.11 -9.93
CA VAL A 63 -14.22 3.39 -10.60
C VAL A 63 -12.94 3.98 -11.19
N ILE A 64 -11.85 4.04 -10.41
CA ILE A 64 -10.55 4.52 -10.91
C ILE A 64 -10.06 3.62 -12.04
N MET A 65 -10.12 2.29 -11.85
CA MET A 65 -9.67 1.34 -12.86
C MET A 65 -10.42 1.49 -14.19
N LYS A 66 -11.76 1.56 -14.15
CA LYS A 66 -12.58 1.74 -15.36
C LYS A 66 -12.29 3.06 -16.06
N ARG A 67 -11.99 4.12 -15.30
CA ARG A 67 -11.62 5.42 -15.88
C ARG A 67 -10.26 5.34 -16.57
N ALA A 68 -9.27 4.72 -15.92
CA ALA A 68 -7.94 4.51 -16.50
C ALA A 68 -8.03 3.73 -17.82
N GLU A 69 -8.84 2.66 -17.85
CA GLU A 69 -9.11 1.90 -19.08
C GLU A 69 -9.83 2.74 -20.13
N SER A 70 -10.83 3.55 -19.74
CA SER A 70 -11.52 4.41 -20.71
C SER A 70 -10.58 5.40 -21.39
N PHE A 71 -9.60 5.95 -20.69
CA PHE A 71 -8.57 6.79 -21.31
C PHE A 71 -7.61 5.98 -22.17
N PHE A 72 -7.24 4.77 -21.74
CA PHE A 72 -6.40 3.87 -22.51
C PHE A 72 -7.03 3.50 -23.86
N ASP A 73 -8.31 3.13 -23.86
CA ASP A 73 -9.08 2.75 -25.04
C ASP A 73 -9.24 3.93 -26.02
N LYS A 74 -9.20 5.16 -25.51
CA LYS A 74 -9.21 6.40 -26.30
C LYS A 74 -7.81 6.86 -26.74
N GLU A 75 -6.79 6.04 -26.52
CA GLU A 75 -5.39 6.36 -26.79
C GLU A 75 -4.87 7.60 -26.04
N SER A 76 -5.60 8.02 -25.00
CA SER A 76 -5.25 9.13 -24.10
C SER A 76 -4.33 8.58 -23.00
N TYR A 77 -3.15 8.13 -23.41
CA TYR A 77 -2.26 7.36 -22.54
C TYR A 77 -1.70 8.17 -21.37
N ALA A 78 -1.51 9.48 -21.55
CA ALA A 78 -1.02 10.35 -20.47
C ALA A 78 -2.01 10.38 -19.30
N GLU A 79 -3.29 10.59 -19.59
CA GLU A 79 -4.39 10.58 -18.64
C GLU A 79 -4.59 9.20 -18.04
N SER A 80 -4.47 8.15 -18.86
CA SER A 80 -4.55 6.76 -18.40
C SER A 80 -3.47 6.43 -17.36
N ILE A 81 -2.23 6.84 -17.60
CA ILE A 81 -1.10 6.65 -16.67
C ILE A 81 -1.36 7.40 -15.35
N VAL A 82 -1.90 8.61 -15.40
CA VAL A 82 -2.24 9.37 -14.19
C VAL A 82 -3.25 8.61 -13.34
N GLU A 83 -4.30 8.05 -13.95
CA GLU A 83 -5.32 7.29 -13.23
C GLU A 83 -4.80 5.92 -12.71
N TYR A 84 -3.95 5.21 -13.45
CA TYR A 84 -3.30 4.00 -12.92
C TYR A 84 -2.38 4.29 -11.75
N LYS A 85 -1.63 5.40 -11.79
CA LYS A 85 -0.80 5.83 -10.65
C LYS A 85 -1.68 6.20 -9.46
N HIS A 86 -2.76 6.94 -9.70
CA HIS A 86 -3.72 7.28 -8.67
C HIS A 86 -4.33 6.03 -8.01
N PHE A 87 -4.65 5.01 -8.80
CA PHE A 87 -5.06 3.70 -8.29
C PHE A 87 -3.98 3.08 -7.39
N LEU A 88 -2.72 3.07 -7.81
CA LEU A 88 -1.63 2.47 -7.03
C LEU A 88 -1.30 3.23 -5.74
N ASP A 89 -1.53 4.54 -5.73
CA ASP A 89 -1.34 5.38 -4.56
C ASP A 89 -2.37 5.06 -3.47
N LEU A 90 -3.65 4.91 -3.86
CA LEU A 90 -4.76 4.62 -2.93
C LEU A 90 -4.94 3.13 -2.63
N HIS A 91 -4.66 2.26 -3.60
CA HIS A 91 -5.05 0.84 -3.59
C HIS A 91 -3.87 -0.11 -3.84
N ARG A 92 -2.70 0.17 -3.26
CA ARG A 92 -1.45 -0.58 -3.49
C ARG A 92 -1.54 -2.10 -3.29
N ASN A 93 -2.38 -2.56 -2.36
CA ASN A 93 -2.55 -3.98 -2.03
C ASN A 93 -3.78 -4.63 -2.69
N HIS A 94 -4.46 -3.93 -3.61
CA HIS A 94 -5.65 -4.45 -4.29
C HIS A 94 -5.27 -5.49 -5.35
N ILE A 95 -6.17 -6.45 -5.63
CA ILE A 95 -5.94 -7.52 -6.62
C ILE A 95 -5.64 -7.01 -8.04
N LEU A 96 -6.07 -5.78 -8.35
CA LEU A 96 -5.83 -5.13 -9.64
C LEU A 96 -4.55 -4.27 -9.67
N ALA A 97 -3.82 -4.12 -8.57
CA ALA A 97 -2.57 -3.35 -8.54
C ALA A 97 -1.51 -3.91 -9.52
N PRO A 98 -1.28 -5.24 -9.61
CA PRO A 98 -0.36 -5.80 -10.59
C PRO A 98 -0.77 -5.50 -12.04
N TYR A 99 -2.08 -5.43 -12.30
CA TYR A 99 -2.61 -5.09 -13.61
C TYR A 99 -2.35 -3.61 -13.95
N ALA A 100 -2.56 -2.69 -13.00
CA ALA A 100 -2.21 -1.28 -13.18
C ALA A 100 -0.69 -1.10 -13.41
N GLN A 101 0.15 -1.81 -12.64
CA GLN A 101 1.61 -1.82 -12.82
C GLN A 101 2.02 -2.30 -14.22
N TYR A 102 1.40 -3.40 -14.68
CA TYR A 102 1.60 -3.91 -16.04
C TYR A 102 1.26 -2.86 -17.11
N LYS A 103 0.12 -2.16 -16.97
CA LYS A 103 -0.33 -1.15 -17.94
C LYS A 103 0.60 0.06 -18.03
N ILE A 104 1.31 0.41 -16.95
CA ILE A 104 2.28 1.50 -16.92
C ILE A 104 3.74 1.05 -17.01
N GLY A 105 4.00 -0.26 -17.07
CA GLY A 105 5.33 -0.86 -17.26
C GLY A 105 6.28 -0.74 -16.08
N VAL A 106 5.79 -0.91 -14.83
CA VAL A 106 6.59 -0.84 -13.58
C VAL A 106 6.54 -2.12 -12.76
#